data_AF-A0A957PNF4-F1
#
_entry.id   AF-A0A957PNF4-F1
#
_cell.length_a   1.000
_cell.length_b   1.000
_cell.length_c   1.000
_cell.angle_alpha   90.00
_cell.angle_beta   90.00
_cell.angle_gamma   90.00
#
_symmetry.space_group_name_H-M   'P 1'
#
loop_
_entity.id
_entity.type
_entity.pdbx_description
1 polymer ?
#
loop_
_entity_poly.entity_id
_entity_poly.type
_entity_poly.pdbx_seq_one_letter_code
_entity_poly.pdbx_strand_id
1 'polypeptide(L)'
;EVTPDQENPMDPPGFDEQLLGLKAGDSKEFTLSWPEDSQSIYAGRSVNISVTVHKVQSYKQAELTDELAQMIGPDFETVEDLRQGVRTSLLEQAQQEAESDYLEQAVTALLEQSTLNYPPAVIEDQLDVMMNETDQRLRQMGLNGLNHYFEMVNQTQEEYRDQNREDAKRIAERNLVISEIVAKEKLSVSDD
;
A
#
# COMPACT_ATOMS: atom_id res chain seq x y z
N GLU A 1 -28.77 4.01 -18.17
CA GLU A 1 -27.96 3.29 -19.16
C GLU A 1 -26.98 2.42 -18.38
N VAL A 2 -26.69 1.19 -18.84
CA VAL A 2 -25.66 0.36 -18.23
C VAL A 2 -24.37 0.71 -18.96
N THR A 3 -23.40 1.29 -18.26
CA THR A 3 -22.08 1.61 -18.78
C THR A 3 -21.04 0.67 -18.15
N PRO A 4 -19.97 0.30 -18.87
CA PRO A 4 -18.84 -0.40 -18.28
C PRO A 4 -18.30 0.33 -17.06
N ASP A 5 -17.81 -0.44 -16.08
CA ASP A 5 -17.09 0.12 -14.94
C ASP A 5 -15.74 0.66 -15.43
N GLN A 6 -15.60 1.99 -15.44
CA GLN A 6 -14.36 2.64 -15.84
C GLN A 6 -13.33 2.70 -14.71
N GLU A 7 -13.75 2.51 -13.46
CA GLU A 7 -12.87 2.49 -12.30
C GLU A 7 -12.19 1.12 -12.15
N ASN A 8 -12.89 0.04 -12.53
CA ASN A 8 -12.36 -1.33 -12.52
C ASN A 8 -12.68 -2.08 -13.83
N PRO A 9 -12.02 -1.72 -14.96
CA PRO A 9 -12.26 -2.39 -16.24
C PRO A 9 -11.81 -3.85 -16.20
N MET A 10 -12.56 -4.75 -16.83
CA MET A 10 -12.13 -6.15 -16.97
C MET A 10 -11.09 -6.32 -18.06
N ASP A 11 -10.14 -7.23 -17.80
CA ASP A 11 -9.18 -7.69 -18.79
C ASP A 11 -9.79 -8.74 -19.72
N PRO A 12 -9.54 -8.68 -21.04
CA PRO A 12 -8.76 -7.67 -21.76
C PRO A 12 -9.58 -6.41 -22.11
N PRO A 13 -8.92 -5.28 -22.41
CA PRO A 13 -9.62 -4.05 -22.80
C PRO A 13 -10.67 -4.28 -23.90
N GLY A 14 -11.88 -3.77 -23.68
CA GLY A 14 -13.04 -3.98 -24.56
C GLY A 14 -13.89 -5.21 -24.24
N PHE A 15 -13.53 -6.01 -23.23
CA PHE A 15 -14.36 -7.12 -22.74
C PHE A 15 -15.71 -6.65 -22.24
N ASP A 16 -15.74 -5.62 -21.40
CA ASP A 16 -16.97 -5.09 -20.81
C ASP A 16 -17.94 -4.56 -21.87
N GLU A 17 -17.41 -3.93 -22.93
CA GLU A 17 -18.21 -3.44 -24.05
C GLU A 17 -18.94 -4.57 -24.79
N GLN A 18 -18.32 -5.76 -24.86
CA GLN A 18 -18.94 -6.92 -25.49
C GLN A 18 -20.07 -7.52 -24.65
N LEU A 19 -20.08 -7.29 -23.34
CA LEU A 19 -21.12 -7.76 -22.43
C LEU A 19 -22.33 -6.81 -22.36
N LEU A 20 -22.19 -5.58 -22.86
CA LEU A 20 -23.29 -4.62 -22.87
C LEU A 20 -24.50 -5.13 -23.66
N GLY A 21 -25.67 -5.03 -23.05
CA GLY A 21 -26.95 -5.41 -23.65
C GLY A 21 -27.30 -6.91 -23.55
N LEU A 22 -26.40 -7.76 -23.04
CA LEU A 22 -26.70 -9.17 -22.78
C LEU A 22 -27.64 -9.33 -21.57
N LYS A 23 -28.53 -10.30 -21.64
CA LYS A 23 -29.43 -10.68 -20.55
C LYS A 23 -28.99 -11.99 -19.91
N ALA A 24 -29.52 -12.27 -18.73
CA ALA A 24 -29.32 -13.57 -18.09
C ALA A 24 -29.87 -14.68 -18.99
N GLY A 25 -29.02 -15.67 -19.27
CA GLY A 25 -29.28 -16.78 -20.19
C GLY A 25 -28.68 -16.59 -21.58
N ASP A 26 -28.19 -15.39 -21.94
CA ASP A 26 -27.59 -15.16 -23.25
C ASP A 26 -26.14 -15.68 -23.29
N SER A 27 -25.77 -16.23 -24.44
CA SER A 27 -24.38 -16.60 -24.76
C SER A 27 -23.88 -15.76 -25.93
N LYS A 28 -22.65 -15.29 -25.84
CA LYS A 28 -21.99 -14.51 -26.90
C LYS A 28 -20.55 -14.98 -27.08
N GLU A 29 -20.14 -15.07 -28.33
CA GLU A 29 -18.76 -15.36 -28.71
C GLU A 29 -18.15 -14.14 -29.39
N PHE A 30 -16.95 -13.76 -28.97
CA PHE A 30 -16.20 -12.67 -29.55
C PHE A 30 -14.70 -12.89 -29.39
N THR A 31 -13.92 -12.22 -30.24
CA THR A 31 -12.46 -12.31 -30.23
C THR A 31 -11.89 -11.04 -29.64
N LEU A 32 -11.02 -11.17 -28.63
CA LEU A 32 -10.25 -10.04 -28.10
C LEU A 32 -8.76 -10.37 -28.06
N SER A 33 -7.94 -9.33 -28.14
CA SER A 33 -6.49 -9.42 -28.08
C SER A 33 -6.00 -8.86 -26.74
N TRP A 34 -5.13 -9.60 -26.07
CA TRP A 34 -4.47 -9.08 -24.88
C TRP A 34 -3.34 -8.13 -25.27
N PRO A 35 -3.19 -6.99 -24.58
CA PRO A 35 -2.03 -6.10 -24.73
C PRO A 35 -0.71 -6.84 -24.49
N GLU A 36 0.37 -6.40 -25.12
CA GLU A 36 1.71 -6.99 -24.93
C GLU A 36 2.27 -6.72 -23.52
N ASP A 37 1.84 -5.63 -22.87
CA ASP A 37 2.25 -5.18 -21.54
C ASP A 37 1.43 -5.79 -20.39
N SER A 38 0.46 -6.65 -20.70
CA SER A 38 -0.38 -7.30 -19.68
C SER A 38 0.40 -8.39 -18.93
N GLN A 39 0.18 -8.53 -17.62
CA GLN A 39 0.75 -9.61 -16.80
C GLN A 39 0.10 -10.98 -17.03
N SER A 40 -0.92 -11.07 -17.88
CA SER A 40 -1.60 -12.32 -18.23
C SER A 40 -0.75 -13.25 -19.10
N ILE A 41 -0.96 -14.57 -18.96
CA ILE A 41 -0.37 -15.62 -19.82
C ILE A 41 -0.76 -15.50 -21.31
N TYR A 42 -1.76 -14.66 -21.61
CA TYR A 42 -2.27 -14.40 -22.96
C TYR A 42 -1.70 -13.12 -23.58
N ALA A 43 -0.77 -12.41 -22.92
CA ALA A 43 -0.15 -11.19 -23.43
C ALA A 43 0.28 -11.31 -24.90
N GLY A 44 -0.14 -10.36 -25.75
CA GLY A 44 0.12 -10.34 -27.19
C GLY A 44 -0.62 -11.40 -28.02
N ARG A 45 -1.56 -12.15 -27.44
CA ARG A 45 -2.35 -13.17 -28.16
C ARG A 45 -3.80 -12.75 -28.35
N SER A 46 -4.37 -13.14 -29.49
CA SER A 46 -5.81 -13.07 -29.76
C SER A 46 -6.49 -14.36 -29.33
N VAL A 47 -7.53 -14.25 -28.52
CA VAL A 47 -8.29 -15.39 -27.97
C VAL A 47 -9.77 -15.24 -28.30
N ASN A 48 -10.40 -16.34 -28.71
CA ASN A 48 -11.85 -16.42 -28.84
C ASN A 48 -12.45 -16.73 -27.47
N ILE A 49 -13.31 -15.84 -26.98
CA ILE A 49 -13.96 -15.98 -25.68
C ILE A 49 -15.45 -16.26 -25.93
N SER A 50 -15.93 -17.34 -25.32
CA SER A 50 -17.35 -17.70 -25.28
C SER A 50 -17.87 -17.43 -23.88
N VAL A 51 -18.74 -16.43 -23.74
CA VAL A 51 -19.33 -16.02 -22.45
C VAL A 51 -20.77 -16.45 -22.41
N THR A 52 -21.20 -17.03 -21.28
CA THR A 52 -22.61 -17.29 -20.98
C THR A 52 -22.99 -16.54 -19.71
N VAL A 53 -23.98 -15.65 -19.83
CA VAL A 53 -24.41 -14.80 -18.72
C VAL A 53 -25.35 -15.60 -17.83
N HIS A 54 -24.89 -16.04 -16.67
CA HIS A 54 -25.73 -16.80 -15.73
C HIS A 54 -26.72 -15.91 -14.96
N LYS A 55 -26.28 -14.73 -14.56
CA LYS A 55 -27.07 -13.81 -13.74
C LYS A 55 -26.61 -12.39 -13.99
N VAL A 56 -27.57 -11.46 -14.10
CA VAL A 56 -27.31 -10.03 -14.12
C VAL A 56 -27.80 -9.46 -12.81
N GLN A 57 -26.90 -8.81 -12.07
CA GLN A 57 -27.23 -8.15 -10.81
C GLN A 57 -26.86 -6.68 -10.95
N SER A 58 -27.74 -5.80 -10.49
CA SER A 58 -27.42 -4.38 -10.34
C SER A 58 -26.96 -4.12 -8.91
N TYR A 59 -25.86 -3.39 -8.75
CA TYR A 59 -25.52 -2.80 -7.46
C TYR A 59 -26.54 -1.68 -7.19
N LYS A 60 -27.42 -1.88 -6.20
CA LYS A 60 -28.24 -0.80 -5.69
C LYS A 60 -27.45 -0.19 -4.54
N GLN A 61 -26.93 1.01 -4.74
CA GLN A 61 -26.29 1.77 -3.67
C GLN A 61 -27.28 1.83 -2.49
N ALA A 62 -26.85 1.33 -1.33
CA ALA A 62 -27.67 1.42 -0.14
C ALA A 62 -27.90 2.90 0.18
N GLU A 63 -29.15 3.25 0.47
CA GLU A 63 -29.43 4.59 0.99
C GLU A 63 -28.74 4.72 2.35
N LEU A 64 -28.14 5.87 2.60
CA LEU A 64 -27.51 6.15 3.88
C LEU A 64 -28.62 6.35 4.92
N THR A 65 -29.02 5.26 5.57
CA THR A 65 -30.06 5.19 6.60
C THR A 65 -29.50 4.67 7.92
N ASP A 66 -30.24 4.86 9.01
CA ASP A 66 -29.81 4.41 10.34
C ASP A 66 -29.64 2.87 10.39
N GLU A 67 -30.42 2.12 9.59
CA GLU A 67 -30.25 0.67 9.44
C GLU A 67 -28.88 0.31 8.82
N LEU A 68 -28.38 1.11 7.88
CA LEU A 68 -27.06 0.92 7.29
C LEU A 68 -25.95 1.26 8.30
N ALA A 69 -26.13 2.30 9.12
CA ALA A 69 -25.20 2.65 10.18
C ALA A 69 -25.05 1.47 11.17
N GLN A 70 -26.17 0.89 11.60
CA GLN A 70 -26.19 -0.26 12.51
C GLN A 70 -25.60 -1.53 11.90
N MET A 71 -25.64 -1.68 10.57
CA MET A 71 -24.96 -2.78 9.87
C MET A 71 -23.43 -2.64 9.87
N ILE A 72 -22.89 -1.43 9.93
CA ILE A 72 -21.44 -1.18 9.89
C ILE A 72 -20.78 -1.52 11.22
N GLY A 73 -21.47 -1.26 12.34
CA GLY A 73 -20.97 -1.61 13.65
C GLY A 73 -21.96 -1.29 14.77
N PRO A 74 -21.80 -1.95 15.93
CA PRO A 74 -22.65 -1.72 17.10
C PRO A 74 -22.53 -0.30 17.67
N ASP A 75 -21.46 0.42 17.33
CA ASP A 75 -21.18 1.78 17.82
C ASP A 75 -21.88 2.88 17.02
N PHE A 76 -22.59 2.54 15.93
CA PHE A 76 -23.24 3.50 15.03
C PHE A 76 -24.76 3.28 15.01
N GLU A 77 -25.47 3.93 15.93
CA GLU A 77 -26.94 3.82 16.03
C GLU A 77 -27.66 4.61 14.93
N THR A 78 -27.08 5.74 14.51
CA THR A 78 -27.62 6.62 13.47
C THR A 78 -26.60 6.96 12.38
N VAL A 79 -27.10 7.48 11.25
CA VAL A 79 -26.24 8.03 10.17
C VAL A 79 -25.35 9.16 10.68
N GLU A 80 -25.84 9.96 11.64
CA GLU A 80 -25.07 11.06 12.20
C GLU A 80 -23.90 10.53 13.04
N ASP A 81 -24.11 9.46 13.83
CA ASP A 81 -23.04 8.82 14.60
C ASP A 81 -21.98 8.23 13.68
N LEU A 82 -22.39 7.58 12.59
CA LEU A 82 -21.49 7.07 11.57
C LEU A 82 -20.66 8.21 10.93
N ARG A 83 -21.30 9.32 10.58
CA ARG A 83 -20.61 10.49 10.00
C ARG A 83 -19.63 11.10 10.98
N GLN A 84 -20.00 11.19 12.26
CA GLN A 84 -19.11 11.69 13.29
C GLN A 84 -17.92 10.76 13.53
N GLY A 85 -18.14 9.45 13.59
CA GLY A 85 -17.07 8.46 13.73
C GLY A 85 -16.08 8.52 12.57
N VAL A 86 -16.56 8.54 11.33
CA VAL A 86 -15.71 8.71 10.14
C VAL A 86 -14.96 10.04 10.18
N ARG A 87 -15.63 11.13 10.56
CA ARG A 87 -14.99 12.44 10.68
C ARG A 87 -13.89 12.45 11.73
N THR A 88 -14.12 11.86 12.89
CA THR A 88 -13.13 11.76 13.97
C THR A 88 -11.94 10.93 13.51
N SER A 89 -12.17 9.76 12.88
CA SER A 89 -11.10 8.93 12.36
C SER A 89 -10.26 9.66 11.30
N LEU A 90 -10.90 10.38 10.37
CA LEU A 90 -10.19 11.19 9.38
C LEU A 90 -9.42 12.36 10.02
N LEU A 91 -9.97 12.99 11.06
CA LEU A 91 -9.28 14.05 11.79
C LEU A 91 -8.06 13.52 12.55
N GLU A 92 -8.20 12.37 13.23
CA GLU A 92 -7.09 11.71 13.92
C GLU A 92 -5.99 11.30 12.93
N GLN A 93 -6.37 10.71 11.79
CA GLN A 93 -5.42 10.37 10.73
C GLN A 93 -4.69 11.62 10.20
N ALA A 94 -5.45 12.67 9.88
CA ALA A 94 -4.87 13.92 9.37
C ALA A 94 -3.97 14.61 10.42
N GLN A 95 -4.32 14.52 11.70
CA GLN A 95 -3.50 15.06 12.78
C GLN A 95 -2.20 14.27 12.95
N GLN A 96 -2.26 12.94 12.94
CA GLN A 96 -1.07 12.09 13.01
C GLN A 96 -0.14 12.32 11.80
N GLU A 97 -0.71 12.44 10.60
CA GLU A 97 0.05 12.75 9.39
C GLU A 97 0.72 14.12 9.49
N ALA A 98 -0.02 15.16 9.89
CA ALA A 98 0.53 16.51 10.06
C ALA A 98 1.63 16.56 11.14
N GLU A 99 1.48 15.82 12.25
CA GLU A 99 2.49 15.74 13.30
C GLU A 99 3.74 15.00 12.82
N SER A 100 3.57 13.88 12.11
CA SER A 100 4.68 13.14 11.49
C SER A 100 5.45 14.01 10.50
N ASP A 101 4.74 14.71 9.60
CA ASP A 101 5.33 15.60 8.61
C ASP A 101 6.09 16.76 9.27
N TYR A 102 5.52 17.34 10.32
CA TYR A 102 6.16 18.41 11.08
C TYR A 102 7.46 17.90 11.74
N LEU A 103 7.43 16.74 12.38
CA LEU A 103 8.61 16.12 12.99
C LEU A 103 9.67 15.79 11.95
N GLU A 104 9.28 15.23 10.80
CA GLU A 104 10.20 14.92 9.71
C GLU A 104 10.88 16.18 9.15
N GLN A 105 10.13 17.26 8.95
CA GLN A 105 10.67 18.54 8.52
C GLN A 105 11.64 19.14 9.56
N ALA A 106 11.28 19.09 10.84
CA ALA A 106 12.13 19.59 11.92
C ALA A 106 13.46 18.82 12.00
N VAL A 107 13.41 17.50 11.91
CA VAL A 107 14.59 16.63 11.92
C VAL A 107 15.45 16.85 10.67
N THR A 108 14.82 17.00 9.51
CA THR A 108 15.53 17.27 8.25
C THR A 108 16.26 18.61 8.31
N ALA A 109 15.59 19.67 8.77
CA ALA A 109 16.22 20.98 8.94
C ALA A 109 17.39 20.94 9.94
N LEU A 110 17.28 20.10 10.98
CA LEU A 110 18.37 19.89 11.94
C LEU A 110 19.56 19.16 11.31
N LEU A 111 19.31 18.15 10.47
CA LEU A 111 20.35 17.42 9.75
C LEU A 111 21.12 18.34 8.80
N GLU A 112 20.43 19.22 8.07
CA GLU A 112 21.07 20.19 7.16
C GLU A 112 21.99 21.18 7.88
N GLN A 113 21.71 21.51 9.14
CA GLN A 113 22.51 22.43 9.95
C GLN A 113 23.61 21.72 10.77
N SER A 114 23.59 20.40 10.81
CA SER A 114 24.49 19.59 11.63
C SER A 114 25.69 19.10 10.83
N THR A 115 26.87 19.11 11.45
CA THR A 115 28.06 18.45 10.89
C THR A 115 28.21 17.08 11.54
N LEU A 116 28.00 16.02 10.75
CA LEU A 116 28.09 14.65 11.23
C LEU A 116 29.46 14.04 10.90
N ASN A 117 30.08 13.40 11.89
CA ASN A 117 31.30 12.65 11.71
C ASN A 117 31.12 11.27 12.35
N TYR A 118 31.01 10.24 11.52
CA TYR A 118 30.75 8.87 11.94
C TYR A 118 31.50 7.88 11.04
N PRO A 119 31.88 6.70 11.58
CA PRO A 119 32.58 5.70 10.78
C PRO A 119 31.63 5.08 9.74
N PRO A 120 32.14 4.64 8.56
CA PRO A 120 31.33 3.98 7.54
C PRO A 120 30.57 2.74 8.05
N ALA A 121 31.10 2.09 9.09
CA ALA A 121 30.47 0.93 9.74
C ALA A 121 29.04 1.22 10.24
N VAL A 122 28.72 2.47 10.63
CA VAL A 122 27.36 2.82 11.09
C VAL A 122 26.32 2.62 9.98
N ILE A 123 26.69 2.87 8.72
CA ILE A 123 25.79 2.65 7.57
C ILE A 123 25.59 1.15 7.34
N GLU A 124 26.65 0.35 7.48
CA GLU A 124 26.57 -1.11 7.34
C GLU A 124 25.71 -1.74 8.44
N ASP A 125 25.86 -1.28 9.68
CA ASP A 125 25.02 -1.74 10.81
C ASP A 125 23.54 -1.38 10.56
N GLN A 126 23.26 -0.18 10.05
CA GLN A 126 21.90 0.24 9.72
C GLN A 126 21.30 -0.58 8.56
N LEU A 127 22.10 -0.92 7.55
CA LEU A 127 21.69 -1.83 6.48
C LEU A 127 21.34 -3.22 7.02
N ASP A 128 22.12 -3.74 7.96
CA ASP A 128 21.85 -5.03 8.61
C ASP A 128 20.54 -5.02 9.39
N VAL A 129 20.25 -3.92 10.12
CA VAL A 129 18.96 -3.72 10.80
C VAL A 129 17.81 -3.72 9.81
N MET A 130 17.89 -2.94 8.74
CA MET A 130 16.84 -2.88 7.71
C MET A 130 16.60 -4.22 7.02
N MET A 131 17.67 -4.99 6.78
CA MET A 131 17.57 -6.35 6.24
C MET A 131 16.88 -7.29 7.23
N ASN A 132 17.21 -7.23 8.51
CA ASN A 132 16.58 -8.07 9.53
C ASN A 132 15.08 -7.73 9.71
N GLU A 133 14.71 -6.45 9.71
CA GLU A 133 13.30 -6.02 9.72
C GLU A 133 12.53 -6.54 8.50
N THR A 134 13.17 -6.52 7.33
CA THR A 134 12.57 -7.05 6.11
C THR A 134 12.44 -8.57 6.16
N ASP A 135 13.45 -9.29 6.65
CA ASP A 135 13.38 -10.75 6.86
C ASP A 135 12.23 -11.12 7.81
N GLN A 136 12.05 -10.38 8.91
CA GLN A 136 10.94 -10.61 9.85
C GLN A 136 9.58 -10.37 9.21
N ARG A 137 9.41 -9.28 8.45
CA ARG A 137 8.16 -9.01 7.72
C ARG A 137 7.84 -10.11 6.71
N LEU A 138 8.83 -10.56 5.95
CA LEU A 138 8.66 -11.65 4.97
C LEU A 138 8.24 -12.96 5.65
N ARG A 139 8.85 -13.31 6.80
CA ARG A 139 8.45 -14.48 7.58
C ARG A 139 7.02 -14.38 8.10
N GLN A 140 6.59 -13.20 8.54
CA GLN A 140 5.20 -12.99 8.98
C GLN A 140 4.19 -13.18 7.85
N MET A 141 4.58 -12.88 6.61
CA MET A 141 3.78 -13.14 5.41
C MET A 141 3.82 -14.61 4.94
N GLY A 142 4.51 -15.50 5.67
CA GLY A 142 4.64 -16.92 5.34
C GLY A 142 5.70 -17.23 4.29
N LEU A 143 6.55 -16.26 3.93
CA LEU A 143 7.70 -16.48 3.05
C LEU A 143 8.90 -17.01 3.85
N ASN A 144 9.77 -17.80 3.20
CA ASN A 144 10.94 -18.40 3.82
C ASN A 144 12.12 -17.43 3.99
N GLY A 145 11.83 -16.21 4.47
CA GLY A 145 12.82 -15.16 4.72
C GLY A 145 13.41 -14.50 3.47
N LEU A 146 14.43 -13.69 3.70
CA LEU A 146 15.04 -12.80 2.71
C LEU A 146 15.70 -13.54 1.52
N ASN A 147 16.27 -14.72 1.77
CA ASN A 147 16.97 -15.50 0.74
C ASN A 147 16.02 -15.96 -0.38
N HIS A 148 14.82 -16.43 -0.01
CA HIS A 148 13.84 -16.86 -1.00
C HIS A 148 13.24 -15.66 -1.76
N TYR A 149 13.11 -14.51 -1.09
CA TYR A 149 12.70 -13.27 -1.75
C TYR A 149 13.69 -12.87 -2.85
N PHE A 150 14.99 -12.88 -2.56
CA PHE A 150 16.05 -12.58 -3.54
C PHE A 150 16.05 -13.54 -4.74
N GLU A 151 15.79 -14.83 -4.53
CA GLU A 151 15.61 -15.79 -5.63
C GLU A 151 14.40 -15.46 -6.51
N MET A 152 13.28 -15.05 -5.89
CA MET A 152 12.04 -14.73 -6.60
C MET A 152 12.18 -13.47 -7.45
N VAL A 153 12.85 -12.44 -6.94
CA VAL A 153 13.05 -11.17 -7.66
C VAL A 153 14.31 -11.15 -8.52
N ASN A 154 15.08 -12.25 -8.54
CA ASN A 154 16.36 -12.39 -9.23
C ASN A 154 17.32 -11.22 -8.92
N GLN A 155 17.43 -10.89 -7.64
CA GLN A 155 18.26 -9.81 -7.11
C GLN A 155 19.25 -10.38 -6.10
N THR A 156 20.47 -9.86 -6.08
CA THR A 156 21.47 -10.24 -5.08
C THR A 156 21.35 -9.40 -3.81
N GLN A 157 21.86 -9.93 -2.70
CA GLN A 157 21.95 -9.18 -1.44
C GLN A 157 22.76 -7.88 -1.59
N GLU A 158 23.84 -7.91 -2.38
CA GLU A 158 24.69 -6.74 -2.61
C GLU A 158 23.94 -5.65 -3.37
N GLU A 159 23.23 -6.00 -4.44
CA GLU A 159 22.37 -5.06 -5.18
C GLU A 159 21.28 -4.48 -4.30
N TYR A 160 20.67 -5.29 -3.41
CA TYR A 160 19.70 -4.80 -2.45
C TYR A 160 20.32 -3.81 -1.46
N ARG A 161 21.49 -4.12 -0.92
CA ARG A 161 22.20 -3.21 0.00
C ARG A 161 22.57 -1.90 -0.68
N ASP A 162 23.07 -1.94 -1.91
CA ASP A 162 23.46 -0.74 -2.64
C ASP A 162 22.27 0.15 -2.98
N GLN A 163 21.13 -0.43 -3.35
CA GLN A 163 19.88 0.31 -3.56
C GLN A 163 19.39 1.00 -2.28
N ASN A 164 19.52 0.32 -1.13
CA ASN A 164 19.05 0.84 0.16
C ASN A 164 20.13 1.67 0.89
N ARG A 165 21.34 1.83 0.34
CA ARG A 165 22.47 2.46 1.02
C ARG A 165 22.23 3.92 1.35
N GLU A 166 21.62 4.68 0.44
CA GLU A 166 21.28 6.09 0.67
C GLU A 166 20.18 6.24 1.72
N ASP A 167 19.20 5.33 1.74
CA ASP A 167 18.15 5.31 2.76
C ASP A 167 18.71 4.94 4.13
N ALA A 168 19.55 3.91 4.20
CA ALA A 168 20.24 3.52 5.42
C ALA A 168 21.13 4.64 5.96
N LYS A 169 21.83 5.37 5.08
CA LYS A 169 22.62 6.54 5.45
C LYS A 169 21.73 7.62 6.09
N ARG A 170 20.60 7.98 5.47
CA ARG A 170 19.67 8.98 6.00
C ARG A 170 19.12 8.59 7.38
N ILE A 171 18.76 7.32 7.55
CA ILE A 171 18.24 6.79 8.82
C ILE A 171 19.34 6.79 9.89
N ALA A 172 20.56 6.37 9.54
CA ALA A 172 21.70 6.36 10.45
C ALA A 172 22.05 7.78 10.92
N GLU A 173 22.17 8.73 9.99
CA GLU A 173 22.42 10.14 10.29
C GLU A 173 21.35 10.72 11.21
N ARG A 174 20.08 10.44 10.91
CA ARG A 174 18.94 10.84 11.74
C ARG A 174 19.05 10.31 13.16
N ASN A 175 19.30 9.00 13.31
CA ASN A 175 19.39 8.36 14.62
C ASN A 175 20.58 8.91 15.43
N LEU A 176 21.70 9.22 14.78
CA LEU A 176 22.85 9.85 15.43
C LEU A 176 22.51 11.24 15.97
N VAL A 177 21.82 12.08 15.18
CA VAL A 177 21.41 13.42 15.63
C VAL A 177 20.42 13.34 16.79
N ILE A 178 19.41 12.48 16.69
CA ILE A 178 18.42 12.29 17.76
C ILE A 178 19.09 11.79 19.04
N SER A 179 19.98 10.79 18.95
CA SER A 179 20.67 10.25 20.12
C SER A 179 21.57 11.29 20.81
N GLU A 180 22.22 12.17 20.05
CA GLU A 180 23.00 13.28 20.61
C GLU A 180 22.10 14.34 21.30
N ILE A 181 20.92 14.66 20.75
CA ILE A 181 19.96 15.54 21.42
C ILE A 181 19.50 14.93 22.73
N VAL A 182 19.11 13.65 22.72
CA VAL A 182 18.68 12.93 23.92
C VAL A 182 19.78 12.97 25.00
N ALA A 183 21.04 12.79 24.61
CA ALA A 183 22.17 12.88 25.52
C ALA A 183 22.39 14.29 26.08
N LYS A 184 22.29 15.35 25.24
CA LYS A 184 22.46 16.74 25.66
C LYS A 184 21.34 17.24 26.56
N GLU A 185 20.09 16.96 26.18
CA GLU A 185 18.88 17.40 26.87
C GLU A 185 18.52 16.47 28.04
N LYS A 186 19.23 15.34 28.20
CA LYS A 186 19.02 14.33 29.25
C LYS A 186 17.58 13.84 29.30
N LEU A 187 17.00 13.62 28.13
CA LEU A 187 15.63 13.14 28.01
C LEU A 187 15.60 11.67 28.45
N SER A 188 14.76 11.37 29.44
CA SER A 188 14.45 10.00 29.83
C SER A 188 13.02 9.69 29.44
N VAL A 189 12.80 8.52 28.85
CA VAL A 189 11.44 7.98 28.71
C VAL A 189 10.98 7.60 30.12
N SER A 190 9.90 8.22 30.59
CA SER A 190 9.18 7.74 31.78
C SER A 190 8.48 6.43 31.43
N ASP A 191 8.42 5.49 32.38
CA ASP A 191 7.74 4.19 32.21
C ASP A 191 6.20 4.28 32.04
N ASP A 192 5.65 5.50 31.94
CA ASP A 192 4.22 5.80 31.81
C ASP A 192 3.82 6.08 30.36
#